data_AF-A0A8T0WTB7-F1
#
_entry.id   AF-A0A8T0WTB7-F1
#
_cell.length_a   1.000
_cell.length_b   1.000
_cell.length_c   1.000
_cell.angle_alpha   90.00
_cell.angle_beta   90.00
_cell.angle_gamma   90.00
#
_symmetry.space_group_name_H-M   'P 1'
#
loop_
_entity.id
_entity.type
_entity.pdbx_description
1 polymer ?
#
loop_
_entity_poly.entity_id
_entity_poly.type
_entity_poly.pdbx_seq_one_letter_code
_entity_poly.pdbx_strand_id
1 'polypeptide(L)'
;MGNKNKEGGKKAGGEASAYHHKSKGGGRKKQAAGGDAPSPAKAAGSLPAPSVSFNPKDATDPFELLDMCVAALHDKHASTATREAALASLAGALEGAVPLDEAADGRPLVIFALCGAAIKRGTAAPALAREARLAYRAVGLLALTLRNGGSTEILAESFPVLARALQQAPSSADAATVAAALDCLAAVTFAGALGPEEAERSLKAIMGVVCPNPKSPTAISGRVSPQVVAATVSTWTFLVTTAAVTDAQRKADRAAWAATVGALAGVLLEAAGEALAVCVELNLTQYTPRKDMEAVRARVSDLAIEAAGKGADKTLFLEQKDLFRQISAYMERGERPRPLVLRTSPDRRESIRASTWAKMAQLNFLRRFLAGGFLAHVKGNRLFKETFDVGADDKATLSIARRKVVLKAMDKGMKMNRELSWAVKNVYCLPQGGPPESNKPDQLLKLGWH
;
A
#
# COMPACT_ATOMS: atom_id res chain seq x y z
N MET A 1 38.76 39.02 42.91
CA MET A 1 37.30 39.17 42.98
C MET A 1 36.65 37.90 42.43
N GLY A 2 35.72 37.29 43.16
CA GLY A 2 35.01 36.03 42.84
C GLY A 2 34.17 36.12 41.55
N ASN A 3 33.60 35.06 40.97
CA ASN A 3 32.93 33.85 41.50
C ASN A 3 32.99 32.74 40.40
N LYS A 4 33.36 31.47 40.68
CA LYS A 4 32.49 30.27 40.86
C LYS A 4 31.35 30.12 39.84
N ASN A 5 31.29 29.04 39.04
CA ASN A 5 30.85 27.71 39.49
C ASN A 5 31.46 26.53 38.72
N LYS A 6 31.57 25.42 39.45
CA LYS A 6 32.30 24.17 39.17
C LYS A 6 31.34 23.02 38.89
N GLU A 7 31.81 22.09 38.06
CA GLU A 7 31.36 20.72 37.90
C GLU A 7 31.40 19.89 39.20
N GLY A 8 30.73 18.74 39.17
CA GLY A 8 31.21 17.54 39.88
C GLY A 8 30.10 16.73 40.56
N GLY A 9 29.84 15.53 40.06
CA GLY A 9 28.94 14.57 40.68
C GLY A 9 29.55 13.80 41.86
N LYS A 10 28.71 13.00 42.55
CA LYS A 10 29.11 11.75 43.22
C LYS A 10 27.91 10.94 43.73
N LYS A 11 28.12 9.63 43.74
CA LYS A 11 27.33 8.52 44.32
C LYS A 11 27.16 8.62 45.85
N ALA A 12 26.06 8.06 46.36
CA ALA A 12 25.90 7.13 47.51
C ALA A 12 24.41 6.71 47.54
N GLY A 13 23.98 5.45 47.74
CA GLY A 13 24.03 4.66 48.98
C GLY A 13 23.16 5.32 50.06
N GLY A 14 22.14 4.76 50.71
CA GLY A 14 21.54 3.43 50.91
C GLY A 14 20.54 3.59 52.10
N GLU A 15 19.78 2.54 52.43
CA GLU A 15 18.82 2.42 53.56
C GLU A 15 17.47 3.17 53.45
N ALA A 16 16.35 2.73 54.02
CA ALA A 16 15.78 1.45 54.44
C ALA A 16 14.33 1.78 54.89
N SER A 17 13.38 0.85 54.74
CA SER A 17 12.15 0.63 55.54
C SER A 17 11.06 0.04 54.62
N ALA A 18 10.92 -1.28 54.53
CA ALA A 18 10.14 -2.13 55.43
C ALA A 18 8.64 -1.77 55.45
N TYR A 19 7.82 -2.55 54.72
CA TYR A 19 6.53 -3.02 55.24
C TYR A 19 6.17 -4.38 54.62
N HIS A 20 5.92 -5.32 55.53
CA HIS A 20 5.47 -6.68 55.30
C HIS A 20 4.06 -6.75 54.70
N HIS A 21 3.83 -7.71 53.79
CA HIS A 21 2.72 -8.65 53.94
C HIS A 21 3.03 -9.97 53.21
N LYS A 22 3.22 -11.04 53.99
CA LYS A 22 3.30 -12.44 53.54
C LYS A 22 1.99 -13.14 53.90
N SER A 23 1.46 -13.94 52.97
CA SER A 23 0.69 -15.16 53.28
C SER A 23 0.99 -16.17 52.17
N LYS A 24 2.04 -16.98 52.34
CA LYS A 24 2.02 -18.40 52.77
C LYS A 24 1.29 -19.33 51.79
N GLY A 25 2.06 -19.85 50.84
CA GLY A 25 1.82 -21.15 50.22
C GLY A 25 2.09 -22.27 51.24
N GLY A 26 1.17 -23.21 51.32
CA GLY A 26 1.27 -24.40 52.15
C GLY A 26 1.74 -25.61 51.35
N GLY A 27 2.58 -26.44 51.97
CA GLY A 27 2.90 -27.77 51.47
C GLY A 27 3.53 -28.63 52.56
N ARG A 28 2.79 -29.63 53.06
CA ARG A 28 3.12 -31.07 52.98
C ARG A 28 2.33 -31.93 53.98
N LYS A 29 1.76 -33.01 53.40
CA LYS A 29 1.57 -34.41 53.89
C LYS A 29 0.96 -34.70 55.26
N LYS A 30 -0.11 -35.52 55.23
CA LYS A 30 -0.22 -36.77 56.02
C LYS A 30 -1.19 -37.76 55.35
N GLN A 31 -0.81 -39.03 55.36
CA GLN A 31 -1.63 -40.21 55.01
C GLN A 31 -2.46 -40.64 56.23
N ALA A 32 -3.70 -41.11 56.02
CA ALA A 32 -4.10 -42.53 56.21
C ALA A 32 -5.63 -42.72 56.35
N ALA A 33 -6.13 -43.71 55.58
CA ALA A 33 -7.21 -44.67 55.84
C ALA A 33 -8.70 -44.23 55.94
N GLY A 34 -9.51 -44.86 55.06
CA GLY A 34 -10.77 -45.49 55.45
C GLY A 34 -12.06 -45.01 54.76
N GLY A 35 -12.67 -45.87 53.93
CA GLY A 35 -14.14 -46.04 53.89
C GLY A 35 -14.92 -45.38 52.74
N ASP A 36 -15.40 -46.26 51.86
CA ASP A 36 -16.67 -46.23 51.13
C ASP A 36 -16.97 -45.24 50.00
N ALA A 37 -17.19 -45.84 48.83
CA ALA A 37 -17.73 -45.27 47.61
C ALA A 37 -19.19 -44.79 47.80
N PRO A 38 -19.64 -43.82 46.98
CA PRO A 38 -20.41 -44.24 45.82
C PRO A 38 -20.02 -43.52 44.51
N SER A 39 -20.35 -44.18 43.41
CA SER A 39 -20.15 -43.86 41.99
C SER A 39 -20.09 -42.38 41.59
N PRO A 40 -19.17 -41.97 40.70
CA PRO A 40 -19.27 -40.67 40.05
C PRO A 40 -20.34 -40.72 38.97
N ALA A 41 -21.37 -39.88 39.13
CA ALA A 41 -22.29 -39.54 38.06
C ALA A 41 -21.49 -39.11 36.82
N LYS A 42 -21.82 -39.71 35.67
CA LYS A 42 -21.33 -39.31 34.35
C LYS A 42 -21.39 -37.79 34.24
N ALA A 43 -20.22 -37.14 34.18
CA ALA A 43 -20.12 -35.79 33.67
C ALA A 43 -20.75 -35.81 32.27
N ALA A 44 -21.88 -35.12 32.12
CA ALA A 44 -22.43 -34.81 30.83
C ALA A 44 -21.35 -34.03 30.08
N GLY A 45 -20.67 -34.70 29.16
CA GLY A 45 -19.77 -34.04 28.22
C GLY A 45 -20.59 -32.97 27.53
N SER A 46 -20.23 -31.71 27.76
CA SER A 46 -20.73 -30.60 26.96
C SER A 46 -20.36 -30.94 25.53
N LEU A 47 -21.35 -31.33 24.73
CA LEU A 47 -21.18 -31.50 23.29
C LEU A 47 -20.59 -30.17 22.78
N PRO A 48 -19.48 -30.18 22.02
CA PRO A 48 -19.06 -28.96 21.35
C PRO A 48 -20.24 -28.50 20.50
N ALA A 49 -20.63 -27.23 20.65
CA ALA A 49 -21.65 -26.62 19.80
C ALA A 49 -21.31 -26.94 18.34
N PRO A 50 -22.31 -27.25 17.49
CA PRO A 50 -22.04 -27.58 16.10
C PRO A 50 -21.27 -26.40 15.48
N SER A 51 -20.00 -26.63 15.13
CA SER A 51 -19.24 -25.66 14.36
C SER A 51 -20.01 -25.45 13.08
N VAL A 52 -20.55 -24.25 12.88
CA VAL A 52 -21.26 -23.90 11.65
C VAL A 52 -20.29 -24.18 10.50
N SER A 53 -20.61 -25.15 9.66
CA SER A 53 -19.78 -25.48 8.51
C SER A 53 -19.79 -24.27 7.56
N PHE A 54 -18.69 -23.53 7.51
CA PHE A 54 -18.56 -22.42 6.57
C PHE A 54 -18.41 -22.98 5.15
N ASN A 55 -19.44 -22.81 4.33
CA ASN A 55 -19.40 -23.11 2.91
C ASN A 55 -19.83 -21.87 2.12
N PRO A 56 -18.90 -21.15 1.45
CA PRO A 56 -19.21 -19.91 0.76
C PRO A 56 -20.16 -20.10 -0.43
N LYS A 57 -20.35 -21.33 -0.91
CA LYS A 57 -21.28 -21.65 -2.01
C LYS A 57 -22.74 -21.61 -1.60
N ASP A 58 -23.02 -21.58 -0.30
CA ASP A 58 -24.39 -21.51 0.21
C ASP A 58 -24.95 -20.09 0.10
N ALA A 59 -24.11 -19.08 -0.19
CA ALA A 59 -24.54 -17.71 -0.41
C ALA A 59 -25.35 -17.58 -1.70
N THR A 60 -26.52 -16.94 -1.60
CA THR A 60 -27.36 -16.58 -2.74
C THR A 60 -27.01 -15.23 -3.34
N ASP A 61 -26.44 -14.33 -2.52
CA ASP A 61 -25.98 -13.00 -2.96
C ASP A 61 -24.68 -12.55 -2.24
N PRO A 62 -24.00 -11.51 -2.74
CA PRO A 62 -22.73 -11.06 -2.16
C PRO A 62 -22.81 -10.53 -0.73
N PHE A 63 -23.93 -9.94 -0.29
CA PHE A 63 -24.09 -9.47 1.09
C PHE A 63 -24.29 -10.62 2.06
N GLU A 64 -25.07 -11.65 1.67
CA GLU A 64 -25.17 -12.89 2.44
C GLU A 64 -23.80 -13.56 2.60
N LEU A 65 -22.99 -13.59 1.54
CA LEU A 65 -21.62 -14.08 1.62
C LEU A 65 -20.77 -13.28 2.63
N LEU A 66 -20.90 -11.96 2.66
CA LEU A 66 -20.21 -11.12 3.65
C LEU A 66 -20.66 -11.45 5.07
N ASP A 67 -21.97 -11.62 5.29
CA ASP A 67 -22.54 -11.94 6.61
C ASP A 67 -22.07 -13.33 7.10
N MET A 68 -22.01 -14.33 6.21
CA MET A 68 -21.42 -15.63 6.52
C MET A 68 -19.92 -15.54 6.85
N CYS A 69 -19.16 -14.73 6.11
CA CYS A 69 -17.74 -14.53 6.40
C CYS A 69 -17.55 -13.86 7.77
N VAL A 70 -18.35 -12.84 8.08
CA VAL A 70 -18.33 -12.15 9.38
C VAL A 70 -18.66 -13.12 10.52
N ALA A 71 -19.69 -13.95 10.37
CA ALA A 71 -20.05 -14.97 11.36
C ALA A 71 -18.92 -15.98 11.59
N ALA A 72 -18.32 -16.51 10.52
CA ALA A 72 -17.21 -17.47 10.61
C ALA A 72 -15.95 -16.87 11.24
N LEU A 73 -15.69 -15.57 11.05
CA LEU A 73 -14.56 -14.87 11.66
C LEU A 73 -14.79 -14.47 13.12
N HIS A 74 -16.05 -14.28 13.52
CA HIS A 74 -16.44 -14.04 14.91
C HIS A 74 -16.44 -15.30 15.77
N ASP A 75 -16.62 -16.48 15.17
CA ASP A 75 -16.61 -17.73 15.90
C ASP A 75 -15.23 -17.99 16.52
N LYS A 76 -15.17 -17.91 17.85
CA LYS A 76 -13.97 -18.14 18.66
C LYS A 76 -13.43 -19.57 18.53
N HIS A 77 -14.29 -20.52 18.12
CA HIS A 77 -13.98 -21.92 17.96
C HIS A 77 -13.74 -22.31 16.50
N ALA A 78 -13.86 -21.38 15.55
CA ALA A 78 -13.56 -21.64 14.15
C ALA A 78 -12.14 -22.15 13.98
N SER A 79 -11.95 -23.18 13.15
CA SER A 79 -10.63 -23.70 12.83
C SER A 79 -9.82 -22.67 12.03
N THR A 80 -8.47 -22.80 12.01
CA THR A 80 -7.61 -21.97 11.14
C THR A 80 -8.02 -22.08 9.67
N ALA A 81 -8.33 -23.29 9.19
CA ALA A 81 -8.78 -23.50 7.82
C ALA A 81 -10.10 -22.77 7.52
N THR A 82 -11.05 -22.79 8.47
CA THR A 82 -12.33 -22.08 8.38
C THR A 82 -12.11 -20.57 8.29
N ARG A 83 -11.26 -20.00 9.17
CA ARG A 83 -10.97 -18.57 9.17
C ARG A 83 -10.24 -18.13 7.89
N GLU A 84 -9.29 -18.92 7.41
CA GLU A 84 -8.61 -18.66 6.14
C GLU A 84 -9.59 -18.72 4.95
N ALA A 85 -10.49 -19.70 4.93
CA ALA A 85 -11.52 -19.81 3.89
C ALA A 85 -12.47 -18.61 3.92
N ALA A 86 -12.87 -18.16 5.12
CA ALA A 86 -13.71 -16.98 5.30
C ALA A 86 -12.98 -15.69 4.84
N LEU A 87 -11.72 -15.49 5.23
CA LEU A 87 -10.93 -14.32 4.77
C LEU A 87 -10.72 -14.34 3.24
N ALA A 88 -10.49 -15.50 2.65
CA ALA A 88 -10.35 -15.64 1.20
C ALA A 88 -11.66 -15.33 0.47
N SER A 89 -12.79 -15.82 0.99
CA SER A 89 -14.12 -15.56 0.42
C SER A 89 -14.51 -14.09 0.56
N LEU A 90 -14.21 -13.49 1.71
CA LEU A 90 -14.37 -12.06 1.97
C LEU A 90 -13.56 -11.22 0.96
N ALA A 91 -12.28 -11.54 0.77
CA ALA A 91 -11.45 -10.85 -0.22
C ALA A 91 -12.02 -11.00 -1.64
N GLY A 92 -12.48 -12.19 -2.01
CA GLY A 92 -13.12 -12.44 -3.31
C GLY A 92 -14.42 -11.64 -3.51
N ALA A 93 -15.24 -11.52 -2.47
CA ALA A 93 -16.46 -10.70 -2.52
C ALA A 93 -16.12 -9.21 -2.74
N LEU A 94 -15.17 -8.67 -1.98
CA LEU A 94 -14.72 -7.28 -2.12
C LEU A 94 -14.06 -7.01 -3.49
N GLU A 95 -13.33 -7.99 -4.01
CA GLU A 95 -12.78 -7.95 -5.36
C GLU A 95 -13.90 -7.77 -6.42
N GLY A 96 -15.04 -8.44 -6.24
CA GLY A 96 -16.23 -8.31 -7.09
C GLY A 96 -16.94 -6.94 -7.07
N ALA A 97 -16.38 -5.93 -6.38
CA ALA A 97 -16.89 -4.56 -6.30
C ALA A 97 -18.30 -4.43 -5.70
N VAL A 98 -18.58 -5.22 -4.66
CA VAL A 98 -19.82 -5.15 -3.87
C VAL A 98 -20.06 -3.70 -3.42
N PRO A 99 -21.25 -3.13 -3.64
CA PRO A 99 -21.49 -1.71 -3.38
C PRO A 99 -21.65 -1.43 -1.87
N LEU A 100 -20.53 -1.33 -1.16
CA LEU A 100 -20.51 -0.99 0.27
C LEU A 100 -20.52 0.53 0.50
N ASP A 101 -21.34 0.95 1.45
CA ASP A 101 -21.49 2.34 1.91
C ASP A 101 -21.49 2.35 3.44
N GLU A 102 -20.44 2.93 4.06
CA GLU A 102 -20.32 2.96 5.52
C GLU A 102 -21.46 3.74 6.19
N ALA A 103 -22.00 4.78 5.53
CA ALA A 103 -23.08 5.58 6.11
C ALA A 103 -24.40 4.80 6.21
N ALA A 104 -24.57 3.75 5.42
CA ALA A 104 -25.78 2.93 5.36
C ALA A 104 -25.57 1.47 5.82
N ASP A 105 -24.32 1.02 5.93
CA ASP A 105 -23.95 -0.36 6.23
C ASP A 105 -22.88 -0.40 7.33
N GLY A 106 -23.16 -1.11 8.42
CA GLY A 106 -22.21 -1.32 9.53
C GLY A 106 -21.15 -2.41 9.26
N ARG A 107 -21.32 -3.21 8.21
CA ARG A 107 -20.39 -4.30 7.85
C ARG A 107 -18.94 -3.85 7.65
N PRO A 108 -18.63 -2.72 6.98
CA PRO A 108 -17.25 -2.30 6.77
C PRO A 108 -16.44 -2.19 8.06
N LEU A 109 -17.00 -1.59 9.11
CA LEU A 109 -16.34 -1.45 10.41
C LEU A 109 -16.10 -2.80 11.07
N VAL A 110 -17.10 -3.69 11.03
CA VAL A 110 -16.99 -5.05 11.58
C VAL A 110 -15.93 -5.85 10.83
N ILE A 111 -15.97 -5.84 9.49
CA ILE A 111 -14.99 -6.49 8.62
C ILE A 111 -13.58 -5.98 8.93
N PHE A 112 -13.42 -4.65 9.04
CA PHE A 112 -12.14 -4.04 9.36
C PHE A 112 -11.60 -4.50 10.72
N ALA A 113 -12.44 -4.50 11.76
CA ALA A 113 -12.06 -4.96 13.09
C ALA A 113 -11.64 -6.44 13.10
N LEU A 114 -12.38 -7.31 12.39
CA LEU A 114 -12.08 -8.74 12.27
C LEU A 114 -10.77 -8.99 11.52
N CYS A 115 -10.52 -8.26 10.43
CA CYS A 115 -9.24 -8.31 9.72
C CYS A 115 -8.09 -7.83 10.61
N GLY A 116 -8.30 -6.76 11.39
CA GLY A 116 -7.34 -6.28 12.37
C GLY A 116 -6.97 -7.35 13.42
N ALA A 117 -7.95 -8.12 13.90
CA ALA A 117 -7.70 -9.24 14.80
C ALA A 117 -6.91 -10.39 14.12
N ALA A 118 -7.21 -10.70 12.86
CA ALA A 118 -6.46 -11.69 12.08
C ALA A 118 -5.01 -11.26 11.82
N ILE A 119 -4.78 -9.99 11.48
CA ILE A 119 -3.43 -9.41 11.32
C ILE A 119 -2.64 -9.54 12.62
N LYS A 120 -3.20 -9.10 13.75
CA LYS A 120 -2.55 -9.19 15.06
C LYS A 120 -2.16 -10.63 15.41
N ARG A 121 -3.04 -11.60 15.16
CA ARG A 121 -2.76 -13.03 15.39
C ARG A 121 -1.66 -13.56 14.46
N GLY A 122 -1.71 -13.23 13.17
CA GLY A 122 -0.68 -13.65 12.21
C GLY A 122 0.69 -13.01 12.43
N THR A 123 0.74 -11.78 12.96
CA THR A 123 2.01 -11.17 13.40
C THR A 123 2.60 -11.82 14.65
N ALA A 124 1.75 -12.38 15.51
CA ALA A 124 2.19 -13.04 16.75
C ALA A 124 2.61 -14.50 16.53
N ALA A 125 2.06 -15.18 15.51
CA ALA A 125 2.31 -16.59 15.25
C ALA A 125 2.56 -16.84 13.74
N PRO A 126 3.78 -17.27 13.34
CA PRO A 126 4.11 -17.53 11.94
C PRO A 126 3.20 -18.55 11.23
N ALA A 127 2.67 -19.53 11.98
CA ALA A 127 1.71 -20.50 11.46
C ALA A 127 0.40 -19.88 10.95
N LEU A 128 0.10 -18.64 11.37
CA LEU A 128 -1.08 -17.87 10.97
C LEU A 128 -0.75 -16.75 9.98
N ALA A 129 0.45 -16.74 9.38
CA ALA A 129 0.88 -15.72 8.42
C ALA A 129 -0.05 -15.65 7.18
N ARG A 130 -0.66 -16.77 6.80
CA ARG A 130 -1.65 -16.80 5.71
C ARG A 130 -2.95 -16.08 6.07
N GLU A 131 -3.46 -16.22 7.30
CA GLU A 131 -4.58 -15.40 7.79
C GLU A 131 -4.24 -13.91 7.70
N ALA A 132 -3.07 -13.50 8.19
CA ALA A 132 -2.64 -12.10 8.11
C ALA A 132 -2.57 -11.58 6.67
N ARG A 133 -2.00 -12.36 5.73
CA ARG A 133 -1.94 -11.98 4.31
C ARG A 133 -3.31 -11.77 3.69
N LEU A 134 -4.25 -12.68 3.96
CA LEU A 134 -5.63 -12.55 3.46
C LEU A 134 -6.34 -11.35 4.10
N ALA A 135 -6.10 -11.10 5.38
CA ALA A 135 -6.65 -9.94 6.07
C ALA A 135 -6.08 -8.61 5.55
N TYR A 136 -4.77 -8.52 5.28
CA TYR A 136 -4.18 -7.35 4.60
C TYR A 136 -4.83 -7.10 3.23
N ARG A 137 -5.01 -8.16 2.43
CA ARG A 137 -5.71 -8.07 1.14
C ARG A 137 -7.14 -7.57 1.32
N ALA A 138 -7.89 -8.14 2.27
CA ALA A 138 -9.27 -7.76 2.53
C ALA A 138 -9.39 -6.29 2.99
N VAL A 139 -8.50 -5.80 3.86
CA VAL A 139 -8.49 -4.39 4.31
C VAL A 139 -8.24 -3.44 3.15
N GLY A 140 -7.23 -3.72 2.31
CA GLY A 140 -6.97 -2.88 1.14
C GLY A 140 -8.13 -2.90 0.13
N LEU A 141 -8.73 -4.07 -0.13
CA LEU A 141 -9.90 -4.18 -1.01
C LEU A 141 -11.13 -3.47 -0.41
N LEU A 142 -11.35 -3.58 0.90
CA LEU A 142 -12.44 -2.88 1.59
C LEU A 142 -12.31 -1.38 1.39
N ALA A 143 -11.12 -0.81 1.65
CA ALA A 143 -10.88 0.62 1.47
C ALA A 143 -11.11 1.09 0.03
N LEU A 144 -10.74 0.28 -0.97
CA LEU A 144 -11.00 0.59 -2.38
C LEU A 144 -12.48 0.46 -2.75
N THR A 145 -13.21 -0.44 -2.11
CA THR A 145 -14.61 -0.76 -2.43
C THR A 145 -15.60 0.26 -1.88
N LEU A 146 -15.25 0.95 -0.78
CA LEU A 146 -16.12 1.94 -0.15
C LEU A 146 -16.42 3.13 -1.08
N ARG A 147 -17.72 3.33 -1.34
CA ARG A 147 -18.20 4.33 -2.31
C ARG A 147 -18.37 5.72 -1.71
N ASN A 148 -18.77 5.82 -0.44
CA ASN A 148 -19.10 7.08 0.23
C ASN A 148 -18.51 7.16 1.65
N GLY A 149 -17.26 7.62 1.78
CA GLY A 149 -16.60 7.75 3.10
C GLY A 149 -15.97 6.44 3.61
N GLY A 150 -15.35 6.50 4.79
CA GLY A 150 -14.80 5.35 5.52
C GLY A 150 -13.37 4.95 5.16
N SER A 151 -12.94 5.17 3.91
CA SER A 151 -11.55 4.89 3.53
C SER A 151 -10.54 5.74 4.33
N THR A 152 -10.94 6.95 4.72
CA THR A 152 -10.18 7.89 5.56
C THR A 152 -9.97 7.35 6.97
N GLU A 153 -11.03 6.87 7.60
CA GLU A 153 -11.05 6.29 8.93
C GLU A 153 -10.26 4.97 8.94
N ILE A 154 -10.47 4.12 7.92
CA ILE A 154 -9.70 2.90 7.71
C ILE A 154 -8.20 3.22 7.59
N LEU A 155 -7.81 4.25 6.84
CA LEU A 155 -6.40 4.67 6.75
C LEU A 155 -5.88 5.10 8.13
N ALA A 156 -6.61 5.98 8.83
CA ALA A 156 -6.20 6.49 10.14
C ALA A 156 -6.00 5.37 11.17
N GLU A 157 -6.91 4.39 11.20
CA GLU A 157 -6.86 3.28 12.16
C GLU A 157 -5.87 2.18 11.75
N SER A 158 -5.72 1.90 10.46
CA SER A 158 -4.81 0.84 9.98
C SER A 158 -3.35 1.28 9.94
N PHE A 159 -3.07 2.57 9.70
CA PHE A 159 -1.72 3.08 9.50
C PHE A 159 -0.77 2.72 10.66
N PRO A 160 -1.10 2.94 11.95
CA PRO A 160 -0.18 2.62 13.05
C PRO A 160 0.18 1.13 13.13
N VAL A 161 -0.77 0.26 12.79
CA VAL A 161 -0.59 -1.20 12.79
C VAL A 161 0.28 -1.64 11.62
N LEU A 162 -0.01 -1.12 10.42
CA LEU A 162 0.75 -1.42 9.20
C LEU A 162 2.18 -0.89 9.26
N ALA A 163 2.37 0.36 9.69
CA ALA A 163 3.69 0.97 9.81
C ALA A 163 4.57 0.19 10.80
N ARG A 164 4.02 -0.22 11.95
CA ARG A 164 4.75 -1.05 12.92
C ARG A 164 5.10 -2.43 12.35
N ALA A 165 4.16 -3.08 11.68
CA ALA A 165 4.40 -4.37 11.04
C ALA A 165 5.54 -4.28 10.00
N LEU A 166 5.54 -3.24 9.17
CA LEU A 166 6.58 -2.99 8.17
C LEU A 166 7.95 -2.64 8.77
N GLN A 167 7.99 -1.92 9.90
CA GLN A 167 9.24 -1.64 10.62
C GLN A 167 9.87 -2.91 11.22
N GLN A 168 9.06 -3.88 11.63
CA GLN A 168 9.52 -5.14 12.23
C GLN A 168 9.77 -6.24 11.19
N ALA A 169 9.12 -6.14 10.03
CA ALA A 169 9.09 -7.13 8.96
C ALA A 169 10.45 -7.65 8.47
N PRO A 170 11.50 -6.83 8.25
CA PRO A 170 12.79 -7.32 7.74
C PRO A 170 13.47 -8.37 8.63
N SER A 171 13.04 -8.52 9.88
CA SER A 171 13.60 -9.43 10.87
C SER A 171 12.67 -10.57 11.29
N SER A 172 11.37 -10.50 10.98
CA SER A 172 10.35 -11.37 11.60
C SER A 172 9.29 -11.96 10.67
N ALA A 173 9.16 -11.46 9.44
CA ALA A 173 8.12 -11.88 8.51
C ALA A 173 8.69 -12.41 7.19
N ASP A 174 7.99 -13.36 6.56
CA ASP A 174 8.33 -13.83 5.21
C ASP A 174 8.03 -12.75 4.16
N ALA A 175 8.75 -12.81 3.03
CA ALA A 175 8.67 -11.80 1.97
C ALA A 175 7.24 -11.59 1.41
N ALA A 176 6.41 -12.63 1.36
CA ALA A 176 5.04 -12.53 0.86
C ALA A 176 4.15 -11.80 1.87
N THR A 177 4.36 -12.00 3.17
CA THR A 177 3.66 -11.26 4.22
C THR A 177 4.03 -9.79 4.21
N VAL A 178 5.31 -9.46 4.01
CA VAL A 178 5.75 -8.06 3.85
C VAL A 178 5.12 -7.42 2.61
N ALA A 179 5.13 -8.12 1.47
CA ALA A 179 4.50 -7.63 0.24
C ALA A 179 3.00 -7.37 0.41
N ALA A 180 2.27 -8.26 1.10
CA ALA A 180 0.85 -8.07 1.38
C ALA A 180 0.58 -6.84 2.27
N ALA A 181 1.43 -6.59 3.28
CA ALA A 181 1.33 -5.42 4.14
C ALA A 181 1.65 -4.11 3.37
N LEU A 182 2.64 -4.12 2.49
CA LEU A 182 2.99 -3.01 1.60
C LEU A 182 1.83 -2.68 0.65
N ASP A 183 1.29 -3.69 -0.02
CA ASP A 183 0.15 -3.54 -0.93
C ASP A 183 -1.09 -3.01 -0.20
N CYS A 184 -1.35 -3.52 1.02
CA CYS A 184 -2.43 -3.04 1.86
C CYS A 184 -2.26 -1.56 2.19
N LEU A 185 -1.08 -1.15 2.67
CA LEU A 185 -0.79 0.24 2.99
C LEU A 185 -0.97 1.16 1.78
N ALA A 186 -0.42 0.76 0.63
CA ALA A 186 -0.58 1.51 -0.61
C ALA A 186 -2.06 1.67 -1.01
N ALA A 187 -2.85 0.60 -0.95
CA ALA A 187 -4.27 0.61 -1.30
C ALA A 187 -5.11 1.49 -0.34
N VAL A 188 -4.92 1.35 0.98
CA VAL A 188 -5.67 2.17 1.95
C VAL A 188 -5.27 3.64 1.87
N THR A 189 -3.99 3.95 1.66
CA THR A 189 -3.55 5.34 1.50
C THR A 189 -4.08 5.96 0.22
N PHE A 190 -4.07 5.23 -0.89
CA PHE A 190 -4.66 5.69 -2.14
C PHE A 190 -6.14 6.05 -1.98
N ALA A 191 -6.90 5.16 -1.34
CA ALA A 191 -8.33 5.34 -1.13
C ALA A 191 -8.68 6.43 -0.10
N GLY A 192 -7.90 6.51 0.99
CA GLY A 192 -8.23 7.26 2.19
C GLY A 192 -7.49 8.58 2.39
N ALA A 193 -6.32 8.80 1.78
CA ALA A 193 -5.55 10.02 2.04
C ALA A 193 -6.30 11.24 1.48
N LEU A 194 -6.61 12.22 2.32
CA LEU A 194 -7.22 13.48 1.87
C LEU A 194 -6.17 14.53 1.52
N GLY A 195 -5.02 14.50 2.20
CA GLY A 195 -3.95 15.47 2.03
C GLY A 195 -2.60 14.86 1.67
N PRO A 196 -1.64 15.68 1.20
CA PRO A 196 -0.29 15.23 0.86
C PRO A 196 0.46 14.66 2.08
N GLU A 197 0.18 15.15 3.29
CA GLU A 197 0.84 14.70 4.51
C GLU A 197 0.59 13.22 4.82
N GLU A 198 -0.63 12.73 4.58
CA GLU A 198 -0.98 11.32 4.83
C GLU A 198 -0.34 10.38 3.81
N ALA A 199 -0.30 10.82 2.55
CA ALA A 199 0.42 10.13 1.49
C ALA A 199 1.93 10.11 1.78
N GLU A 200 2.51 11.23 2.17
CA GLU A 200 3.93 11.36 2.50
C GLU A 200 4.33 10.46 3.68
N ARG A 201 3.52 10.44 4.73
CA ARG A 201 3.75 9.55 5.88
C ARG A 201 3.79 8.07 5.47
N SER A 202 2.90 7.68 4.57
CA SER A 202 2.84 6.32 4.01
C SER A 202 4.03 6.04 3.09
N LEU A 203 4.43 6.99 2.23
CA LEU A 203 5.63 6.88 1.38
C LEU A 203 6.90 6.67 2.23
N LYS A 204 7.04 7.42 3.33
CA LYS A 204 8.16 7.27 4.28
C LYS A 204 8.14 5.91 4.95
N ALA A 205 6.96 5.42 5.38
CA ALA A 205 6.82 4.10 5.98
C ALA A 205 7.19 2.96 5.02
N ILE A 206 6.75 3.05 3.76
CA ILE A 206 7.07 2.10 2.69
C ILE A 206 8.58 2.09 2.43
N MET A 207 9.20 3.24 2.15
CA MET A 207 10.65 3.29 1.88
C MET A 207 11.50 2.88 3.09
N GLY A 208 11.01 3.11 4.31
CA GLY A 208 11.70 2.71 5.54
C GLY A 208 11.96 1.21 5.65
N VAL A 209 11.21 0.37 4.91
CA VAL A 209 11.42 -1.08 4.87
C VAL A 209 12.78 -1.44 4.28
N VAL A 210 13.20 -0.73 3.23
CA VAL A 210 14.45 -0.99 2.49
C VAL A 210 15.56 0.00 2.85
N CYS A 211 15.19 1.19 3.31
CA CYS A 211 16.10 2.27 3.71
C CYS A 211 15.95 2.56 5.21
N PRO A 212 16.65 1.82 6.10
CA PRO A 212 16.44 1.91 7.55
C PRO A 212 16.92 3.22 8.19
N ASN A 213 17.71 4.04 7.48
CA ASN A 213 18.08 5.38 7.93
C ASN A 213 17.30 6.45 7.14
N PRO A 214 16.17 6.96 7.67
CA PRO A 214 15.36 7.97 6.98
C PRO A 214 16.04 9.34 6.88
N LYS A 215 17.13 9.59 7.63
CA LYS A 215 17.89 10.85 7.58
C LYS A 215 18.95 10.88 6.48
N SER A 216 19.32 9.72 5.95
CA SER A 216 20.25 9.56 4.82
C SER A 216 19.99 8.22 4.13
N PRO A 217 18.91 8.11 3.33
CA PRO A 217 18.56 6.89 2.63
C PRO A 217 19.41 6.77 1.35
N THR A 218 20.72 6.66 1.50
CA THR A 218 21.65 6.63 0.35
C THR A 218 21.77 5.25 -0.29
N ALA A 219 21.37 4.19 0.41
CA ALA A 219 21.45 2.82 -0.11
C ALA A 219 20.33 1.94 0.44
N ILE A 220 19.78 1.09 -0.43
CA ILE A 220 18.90 -0.01 -0.04
C ILE A 220 19.73 -1.06 0.69
N SER A 221 19.22 -1.52 1.83
CA SER A 221 19.90 -2.51 2.67
C SER A 221 20.03 -3.86 1.95
N GLY A 222 21.26 -4.33 1.74
CA GLY A 222 21.55 -5.64 1.17
C GLY A 222 21.08 -6.83 2.02
N ARG A 223 20.54 -6.58 3.23
CA ARG A 223 19.93 -7.62 4.08
C ARG A 223 18.48 -7.93 3.68
N VAL A 224 17.85 -7.07 2.89
CA VAL A 224 16.46 -7.22 2.48
C VAL A 224 16.41 -8.07 1.22
N SER A 225 15.50 -9.05 1.19
CA SER A 225 15.35 -9.92 0.02
C SER A 225 14.98 -9.13 -1.24
N PRO A 226 15.45 -9.53 -2.44
CA PRO A 226 15.11 -8.85 -3.69
C PRO A 226 13.60 -8.74 -3.94
N GLN A 227 12.82 -9.73 -3.50
CA GLN A 227 11.36 -9.73 -3.60
C GLN A 227 10.74 -8.60 -2.76
N VAL A 228 11.21 -8.39 -1.53
CA VAL A 228 10.72 -7.30 -0.67
C VAL A 228 11.14 -5.94 -1.24
N VAL A 229 12.35 -5.84 -1.80
CA VAL A 229 12.80 -4.63 -2.49
C VAL A 229 11.89 -4.31 -3.67
N ALA A 230 11.62 -5.28 -4.56
CA ALA A 230 10.74 -5.09 -5.71
C ALA A 230 9.32 -4.67 -5.29
N ALA A 231 8.75 -5.32 -4.26
CA ALA A 231 7.43 -4.96 -3.74
C ALA A 231 7.42 -3.55 -3.14
N THR A 232 8.45 -3.19 -2.37
CA THR A 232 8.58 -1.87 -1.75
C THR A 232 8.67 -0.78 -2.81
N VAL A 233 9.54 -0.96 -3.81
CA VAL A 233 9.70 0.00 -4.90
C VAL A 233 8.41 0.12 -5.71
N SER A 234 7.77 -0.99 -6.08
CA SER A 234 6.52 -0.96 -6.86
C SER A 234 5.37 -0.27 -6.11
N THR A 235 5.21 -0.56 -4.81
CA THR A 235 4.15 0.06 -3.98
C THR A 235 4.43 1.54 -3.71
N TRP A 236 5.70 1.91 -3.50
CA TRP A 236 6.10 3.30 -3.37
C TRP A 236 5.86 4.08 -4.67
N THR A 237 6.27 3.52 -5.82
CA THR A 237 6.08 4.13 -7.14
C THR A 237 4.60 4.30 -7.45
N PHE A 238 3.77 3.30 -7.16
CA PHE A 238 2.33 3.47 -7.24
C PHE A 238 1.86 4.66 -6.40
N LEU A 239 2.21 4.70 -5.12
CA LEU A 239 1.68 5.70 -4.21
C LEU A 239 2.17 7.11 -4.56
N VAL A 240 3.42 7.29 -4.98
CA VAL A 240 3.99 8.61 -5.32
C VAL A 240 3.28 9.23 -6.53
N THR A 241 2.82 8.43 -7.49
CA THR A 241 2.04 8.93 -8.64
C THR A 241 0.67 9.45 -8.24
N THR A 242 0.18 9.04 -7.07
CA THR A 242 -1.12 9.43 -6.52
C THR A 242 -0.96 10.46 -5.42
N ALA A 243 0.25 10.73 -4.94
CA ALA A 243 0.52 11.77 -3.97
C ALA A 243 0.63 13.11 -4.71
N ALA A 244 -0.17 14.10 -4.31
CA ALA A 244 -0.04 15.45 -4.84
C ALA A 244 1.22 16.13 -4.28
N VAL A 245 2.38 15.82 -4.84
CA VAL A 245 3.63 16.47 -4.44
C VAL A 245 3.66 17.87 -5.03
N THR A 246 3.60 18.88 -4.16
CA THR A 246 3.69 20.30 -4.55
C THR A 246 5.15 20.72 -4.77
N ASP A 247 5.39 21.83 -5.48
CA ASP A 247 6.75 22.39 -5.61
C ASP A 247 7.37 22.77 -4.27
N ALA A 248 6.55 23.30 -3.34
CA ALA A 248 6.99 23.61 -1.99
C ALA A 248 7.48 22.34 -1.27
N GLN A 249 6.75 21.22 -1.41
CA GLN A 249 7.15 19.94 -0.83
C GLN A 249 8.43 19.38 -1.46
N ARG A 250 8.54 19.42 -2.79
CA ARG A 250 9.77 19.00 -3.50
C ARG A 250 10.98 19.76 -2.96
N LYS A 251 10.83 21.07 -2.73
CA LYS A 251 11.91 21.94 -2.23
C LYS A 251 12.23 21.66 -0.77
N ALA A 252 11.22 21.45 0.08
CA ALA A 252 11.39 21.14 1.48
C ALA A 252 12.12 19.80 1.68
N ASP A 253 11.73 18.77 0.91
CA ASP A 253 12.25 17.41 1.02
C ASP A 253 13.34 17.07 -0.01
N ARG A 254 14.00 18.08 -0.60
CA ARG A 254 14.96 17.89 -1.71
C ARG A 254 16.01 16.80 -1.44
N ALA A 255 16.51 16.73 -0.20
CA ALA A 255 17.54 15.77 0.20
C ALA A 255 16.97 14.34 0.27
N ALA A 256 15.73 14.18 0.72
CA ALA A 256 15.06 12.90 0.79
C ALA A 256 14.75 12.36 -0.61
N TRP A 257 14.31 13.22 -1.54
CA TRP A 257 14.09 12.85 -2.93
C TRP A 257 15.38 12.45 -3.65
N ALA A 258 16.44 13.27 -3.54
CA ALA A 258 17.74 12.95 -4.14
C ALA A 258 18.32 11.64 -3.61
N ALA A 259 18.22 11.41 -2.29
CA ALA A 259 18.67 10.16 -1.69
C ALA A 259 17.83 8.95 -2.15
N THR A 260 16.50 9.10 -2.26
CA THR A 260 15.62 8.05 -2.80
C THR A 260 15.97 7.71 -4.25
N VAL A 261 16.22 8.71 -5.09
CA VAL A 261 16.66 8.53 -6.48
C VAL A 261 18.00 7.78 -6.53
N GLY A 262 18.96 8.17 -5.69
CA GLY A 262 20.24 7.46 -5.57
C GLY A 262 20.09 6.01 -5.14
N ALA A 263 19.22 5.75 -4.15
CA ALA A 263 18.94 4.41 -3.67
C ALA A 263 18.27 3.53 -4.75
N LEU A 264 17.33 4.08 -5.53
CA LEU A 264 16.70 3.39 -6.65
C LEU A 264 17.70 3.08 -7.75
N ALA A 265 18.58 4.02 -8.10
CA ALA A 265 19.63 3.82 -9.10
C ALA A 265 20.63 2.72 -8.72
N GLY A 266 20.87 2.55 -7.42
CA GLY A 266 21.74 1.49 -6.89
C GLY A 266 21.13 0.08 -6.96
N VAL A 267 19.84 -0.06 -7.26
CA VAL A 267 19.15 -1.36 -7.24
C VAL A 267 18.80 -1.85 -8.65
N LEU A 268 19.30 -3.05 -8.96
CA LEU A 268 19.25 -3.69 -10.28
C LEU A 268 17.94 -4.44 -10.51
N LEU A 269 16.79 -3.75 -10.50
CA LEU A 269 15.48 -4.37 -10.69
C LEU A 269 14.61 -3.55 -11.67
N GLU A 270 13.73 -4.24 -12.39
CA GLU A 270 12.72 -3.66 -13.28
C GLU A 270 11.90 -2.55 -12.57
N ALA A 271 11.41 -2.85 -11.35
CA ALA A 271 10.63 -1.90 -10.56
C ALA A 271 11.40 -0.60 -10.26
N ALA A 272 12.73 -0.67 -10.10
CA ALA A 272 13.55 0.52 -9.87
C ALA A 272 13.70 1.37 -11.14
N GLY A 273 13.78 0.74 -12.31
CA GLY A 273 13.76 1.44 -13.60
C GLY A 273 12.45 2.22 -13.81
N GLU A 274 11.31 1.55 -13.64
CA GLU A 274 9.98 2.19 -13.74
C GLU A 274 9.84 3.32 -12.69
N ALA A 275 10.29 3.09 -11.46
CA ALA A 275 10.31 4.11 -10.40
C ALA A 275 11.11 5.35 -10.80
N LEU A 276 12.30 5.17 -11.38
CA LEU A 276 13.14 6.28 -11.84
C LEU A 276 12.49 7.04 -12.98
N ALA A 277 11.85 6.35 -13.93
CA ALA A 277 11.10 6.97 -15.01
C ALA A 277 9.94 7.83 -14.46
N VAL A 278 9.21 7.32 -13.48
CA VAL A 278 8.17 8.07 -12.75
C VAL A 278 8.76 9.28 -12.02
N CYS A 279 9.89 9.13 -11.33
CA CYS A 279 10.55 10.25 -10.64
C CYS A 279 10.96 11.37 -11.60
N VAL A 280 11.46 11.03 -12.79
CA VAL A 280 11.76 12.00 -13.85
C VAL A 280 10.48 12.65 -14.36
N GLU A 281 9.44 11.86 -14.65
CA GLU A 281 8.15 12.35 -15.17
C GLU A 281 7.43 13.30 -14.20
N LEU A 282 7.52 13.03 -12.90
CA LEU A 282 6.95 13.86 -11.83
C LEU A 282 7.88 15.01 -11.37
N ASN A 283 9.02 15.19 -12.06
CA ASN A 283 10.03 16.20 -11.77
C ASN A 283 10.57 16.12 -10.33
N LEU A 284 10.67 14.92 -9.76
CA LEU A 284 11.24 14.66 -8.43
C LEU A 284 12.77 14.66 -8.45
N THR A 285 13.37 14.56 -9.64
CA THR A 285 14.83 14.53 -9.84
C THR A 285 15.44 15.93 -9.95
N GLN A 286 14.67 17.02 -9.96
CA GLN A 286 15.14 18.38 -10.23
C GLN A 286 16.28 18.89 -9.32
N TYR A 287 16.38 18.34 -8.10
CA TYR A 287 17.43 18.69 -7.13
C TYR A 287 18.53 17.61 -7.01
N THR A 288 18.47 16.57 -7.83
CA THR A 288 19.48 15.52 -7.86
C THR A 288 20.73 16.05 -8.57
N PRO A 289 21.93 15.89 -8.01
CA PRO A 289 23.15 16.35 -8.66
C PRO A 289 23.28 15.77 -10.07
N ARG A 290 23.71 16.60 -11.02
CA ARG A 290 23.86 16.21 -12.43
C ARG A 290 24.71 14.95 -12.61
N LYS A 291 25.82 14.86 -11.86
CA LYS A 291 26.70 13.69 -11.86
C LYS A 291 25.96 12.40 -11.51
N ASP A 292 25.04 12.46 -10.55
CA ASP A 292 24.28 11.30 -10.10
C ASP A 292 23.26 10.90 -11.17
N MET A 293 22.58 11.89 -11.79
CA MET A 293 21.68 11.63 -12.92
C MET A 293 22.40 11.05 -14.15
N GLU A 294 23.62 11.49 -14.44
CA GLU A 294 24.45 10.92 -15.50
C GLU A 294 24.82 9.46 -15.19
N ALA A 295 25.14 9.15 -13.93
CA ALA A 295 25.36 7.77 -13.49
C ALA A 295 24.09 6.90 -13.61
N VAL A 296 22.92 7.45 -13.26
CA VAL A 296 21.63 6.78 -13.44
C VAL A 296 21.40 6.48 -14.93
N ARG A 297 21.57 7.47 -15.81
CA ARG A 297 21.38 7.29 -17.25
C ARG A 297 22.33 6.24 -17.83
N ALA A 298 23.62 6.31 -17.46
CA ALA A 298 24.59 5.31 -17.88
C ALA A 298 24.16 3.91 -17.46
N ARG A 299 23.69 3.75 -16.21
CA ARG A 299 23.24 2.46 -15.72
C ARG A 299 22.01 1.93 -16.44
N VAL A 300 21.01 2.78 -16.69
CA VAL A 300 19.81 2.41 -17.47
C VAL A 300 20.18 1.99 -18.89
N SER A 301 21.11 2.71 -19.53
CA SER A 301 21.59 2.37 -20.86
C SER A 301 22.37 1.05 -20.89
N ASP A 302 23.17 0.74 -19.87
CA ASP A 302 23.83 -0.57 -19.73
C ASP A 302 22.80 -1.71 -19.66
N LEU A 303 21.74 -1.54 -18.85
CA LEU A 303 20.66 -2.53 -18.71
C LEU A 303 19.85 -2.71 -20.00
N ALA A 304 19.73 -1.66 -20.82
CA ALA A 304 19.02 -1.70 -22.11
C ALA A 304 19.77 -2.52 -23.19
N ILE A 305 21.06 -2.75 -23.00
CA ILE A 305 21.93 -3.52 -23.91
C ILE A 305 22.48 -4.81 -23.28
N GLU A 306 22.15 -5.09 -22.02
CA GLU A 306 22.63 -6.26 -21.30
C GLU A 306 22.27 -7.56 -22.05
N ALA A 307 23.17 -8.54 -21.97
CA ALA A 307 22.96 -9.86 -22.55
C ALA A 307 22.26 -10.78 -21.54
N ALA A 308 21.39 -11.68 -22.03
CA ALA A 308 20.72 -12.64 -21.17
C ALA A 308 21.75 -13.55 -20.49
N GLY A 309 21.72 -13.61 -19.16
CA GLY A 309 22.52 -14.55 -18.40
C GLY A 309 22.18 -16.01 -18.72
N LYS A 310 23.11 -16.93 -18.50
CA LYS A 310 22.90 -18.37 -18.71
C LYS A 310 21.81 -18.87 -17.75
N GLY A 311 20.67 -19.30 -18.29
CA GLY A 311 19.52 -19.78 -17.52
C GLY A 311 18.42 -18.74 -17.26
N ALA A 312 18.54 -17.51 -17.78
CA ALA A 312 17.47 -16.53 -17.73
C ALA A 312 16.30 -16.93 -18.65
N ASP A 313 15.07 -16.66 -18.21
CA ASP A 313 13.89 -16.76 -19.07
C ASP A 313 14.04 -15.76 -20.22
N LYS A 314 14.12 -16.29 -21.46
CA LYS A 314 14.39 -15.46 -22.64
C LYS A 314 13.27 -14.46 -22.90
N THR A 315 12.02 -14.81 -22.62
CA THR A 315 10.87 -13.93 -22.85
C THR A 315 10.83 -12.80 -21.83
N LEU A 316 10.92 -13.14 -20.55
CA LEU A 316 10.91 -12.15 -19.46
C LEU A 316 12.12 -11.21 -19.55
N PHE A 317 13.28 -11.73 -19.94
CA PHE A 317 14.47 -10.91 -20.19
C PHE A 317 14.30 -9.95 -21.36
N LEU A 318 13.63 -10.37 -22.44
CA LEU A 318 13.38 -9.50 -23.59
C LEU A 318 12.41 -8.36 -23.24
N GLU A 319 11.38 -8.64 -22.43
CA GLU A 319 10.44 -7.64 -21.91
C GLU A 319 11.16 -6.62 -21.02
N GLN A 320 11.97 -7.10 -20.07
CA GLN A 320 12.78 -6.25 -19.21
C GLN A 320 13.73 -5.34 -20.02
N LYS A 321 14.38 -5.89 -21.05
CA LYS A 321 15.28 -5.12 -21.91
C LYS A 321 14.53 -4.08 -22.75
N ASP A 322 13.35 -4.41 -23.28
CA ASP A 322 12.50 -3.45 -24.01
C ASP A 322 12.05 -2.32 -23.08
N LEU A 323 11.71 -2.62 -21.83
CA LEU A 323 11.40 -1.62 -20.80
C LEU A 323 12.57 -0.66 -20.58
N PHE A 324 13.78 -1.18 -20.32
CA PHE A 324 14.95 -0.31 -20.10
C PHE A 324 15.33 0.52 -21.33
N ARG A 325 15.09 0.01 -22.55
CA ARG A 325 15.23 0.82 -23.78
C ARG A 325 14.25 1.98 -23.83
N GLN A 326 13.00 1.75 -23.46
CA GLN A 326 11.99 2.80 -23.38
C GLN A 326 12.35 3.84 -22.31
N ILE A 327 12.84 3.40 -21.14
CA ILE A 327 13.28 4.31 -20.07
C ILE A 327 14.50 5.13 -20.51
N SER A 328 15.49 4.50 -21.14
CA SER A 328 16.67 5.19 -21.68
C SER A 328 16.27 6.25 -22.71
N ALA A 329 15.42 5.88 -23.67
CA ALA A 329 14.89 6.80 -24.68
C ALA A 329 14.11 7.97 -24.05
N TYR A 330 13.31 7.70 -23.01
CA TYR A 330 12.62 8.74 -22.26
C TYR A 330 13.59 9.68 -21.56
N MET A 331 14.59 9.15 -20.85
CA MET A 331 15.57 9.95 -20.13
C MET A 331 16.45 10.79 -21.06
N GLU A 332 16.79 10.30 -22.26
CA GLU A 332 17.64 10.99 -23.23
C GLU A 332 16.90 12.00 -24.11
N ARG A 333 15.73 11.59 -24.63
CA ARG A 333 15.04 12.30 -25.71
C ARG A 333 13.62 12.74 -25.34
N GLY A 334 13.16 12.43 -24.13
CA GLY A 334 11.79 12.73 -23.68
C GLY A 334 10.72 11.89 -24.39
N GLU A 335 11.10 10.76 -24.99
CA GLU A 335 10.17 9.87 -25.70
C GLU A 335 9.19 9.21 -24.74
N ARG A 336 7.89 9.37 -24.99
CA ARG A 336 6.85 8.74 -24.16
C ARG A 336 6.91 7.21 -24.27
N PRO A 337 6.55 6.47 -23.20
CA PRO A 337 6.50 5.02 -23.25
C PRO A 337 5.47 4.55 -24.28
N ARG A 338 5.65 3.33 -24.78
CA ARG A 338 4.64 2.68 -25.62
C ARG A 338 3.33 2.60 -24.83
N PRO A 339 2.20 3.08 -25.40
CA PRO A 339 0.96 3.11 -24.65
C PRO A 339 0.51 1.72 -24.22
N LEU A 340 0.26 1.55 -22.92
CA LEU A 340 -0.42 0.37 -22.40
C LEU A 340 -1.92 0.52 -22.68
N VAL A 341 -2.47 -0.41 -23.45
CA VAL A 341 -3.89 -0.42 -23.83
C VAL A 341 -4.57 -1.62 -23.17
N LEU A 342 -5.47 -1.35 -22.23
CA LEU A 342 -6.29 -2.36 -21.58
C LEU A 342 -7.71 -2.31 -22.14
N ARG A 343 -8.19 -3.44 -22.66
CA ARG A 343 -9.55 -3.54 -23.17
C ARG A 343 -10.52 -3.74 -22.00
N THR A 344 -11.58 -2.95 -21.97
CA THR A 344 -12.60 -2.99 -20.91
C THR A 344 -13.94 -3.52 -21.40
N SER A 345 -14.05 -3.84 -22.70
CA SER A 345 -15.26 -4.43 -23.29
C SER A 345 -14.92 -5.47 -24.38
N PRO A 346 -15.69 -6.57 -24.48
CA PRO A 346 -15.51 -7.58 -25.53
C PRO A 346 -15.75 -7.02 -26.95
N ASP A 347 -16.54 -5.95 -27.10
CA ASP A 347 -16.83 -5.30 -28.37
C ASP A 347 -15.72 -4.37 -28.89
N ARG A 348 -14.60 -4.26 -28.15
CA ARG A 348 -13.42 -3.43 -28.44
C ARG A 348 -13.67 -1.92 -28.54
N ARG A 349 -14.85 -1.41 -28.15
CA ARG A 349 -15.14 0.04 -28.20
C ARG A 349 -14.54 0.81 -27.03
N GLU A 350 -14.41 0.14 -25.90
CA GLU A 350 -13.95 0.72 -24.65
C GLU A 350 -12.54 0.21 -24.30
N SER A 351 -11.57 1.13 -24.17
CA SER A 351 -10.22 0.80 -23.70
C SER A 351 -9.65 1.89 -22.80
N ILE A 352 -8.91 1.47 -21.78
CA ILE A 352 -8.08 2.32 -20.94
C ILE A 352 -6.72 2.42 -21.62
N ARG A 353 -6.27 3.64 -21.91
CA ARG A 353 -4.95 3.90 -22.48
C ARG A 353 -4.09 4.65 -21.47
N ALA A 354 -2.94 4.09 -21.13
CA ALA A 354 -1.89 4.76 -20.35
C ALA A 354 -0.70 5.05 -21.25
N SER A 355 -0.32 6.32 -21.39
CA SER A 355 0.79 6.78 -22.25
C SER A 355 1.86 7.55 -21.48
N THR A 356 1.85 7.43 -20.16
CA THR A 356 2.81 8.06 -19.24
C THR A 356 3.26 7.01 -18.24
N TRP A 357 4.49 7.14 -17.73
CA TRP A 357 5.05 6.19 -16.77
C TRP A 357 4.24 6.15 -15.48
N ALA A 358 3.77 7.30 -15.00
CA ALA A 358 2.94 7.38 -13.81
C ALA A 358 1.64 6.60 -13.97
N LYS A 359 0.93 6.75 -15.10
CA LYS A 359 -0.31 6.02 -15.36
C LYS A 359 -0.09 4.53 -15.53
N MET A 360 1.04 4.12 -16.13
CA MET A 360 1.37 2.71 -16.28
C MET A 360 1.62 2.07 -14.91
N ALA A 361 2.40 2.72 -14.03
CA ALA A 361 2.63 2.26 -12.66
C ALA A 361 1.31 2.16 -11.87
N GLN A 362 0.41 3.14 -12.01
CA GLN A 362 -0.94 3.09 -11.42
C GLN A 362 -1.73 1.88 -11.89
N LEU A 363 -1.80 1.67 -13.20
CA LEU A 363 -2.57 0.59 -13.81
C LEU A 363 -1.99 -0.79 -13.44
N ASN A 364 -0.67 -0.94 -13.43
CA ASN A 364 0.02 -2.16 -13.07
C ASN A 364 -0.30 -2.57 -11.63
N PHE A 365 -0.21 -1.64 -10.68
CA PHE A 365 -0.55 -1.91 -9.29
C PHE A 365 -2.04 -2.27 -9.14
N LEU A 366 -2.94 -1.42 -9.65
CA LEU A 366 -4.39 -1.60 -9.47
C LEU A 366 -4.90 -2.88 -10.14
N ARG A 367 -4.41 -3.20 -11.34
CA ARG A 367 -4.76 -4.45 -12.04
C ARG A 367 -4.29 -5.67 -11.25
N ARG A 368 -3.07 -5.65 -10.71
CA ARG A 368 -2.55 -6.74 -9.89
C ARG A 368 -3.31 -6.88 -8.57
N PHE A 369 -3.61 -5.76 -7.92
CA PHE A 369 -4.25 -5.76 -6.61
C PHE A 369 -5.74 -6.15 -6.70
N LEU A 370 -6.49 -5.56 -7.64
CA LEU A 370 -7.91 -5.83 -7.88
C LEU A 370 -8.18 -7.08 -8.72
N ALA A 371 -7.14 -7.69 -9.30
CA ALA A 371 -7.21 -8.94 -10.06
C ALA A 371 -8.41 -9.04 -11.02
N GLY A 372 -9.25 -10.08 -10.90
CA GLY A 372 -10.41 -10.30 -11.78
C GLY A 372 -11.49 -9.24 -11.62
N GLY A 373 -11.53 -8.59 -10.46
CA GLY A 373 -12.45 -7.50 -10.12
C GLY A 373 -12.10 -6.13 -10.71
N PHE A 374 -10.92 -5.98 -11.32
CA PHE A 374 -10.42 -4.69 -11.80
C PHE A 374 -11.45 -3.94 -12.68
N LEU A 375 -12.07 -4.63 -13.65
CA LEU A 375 -13.04 -4.00 -14.55
C LEU A 375 -14.32 -3.57 -13.83
N ALA A 376 -14.80 -4.37 -12.88
CA ALA A 376 -15.99 -4.05 -12.09
C ALA A 376 -15.78 -2.78 -11.26
N HIS A 377 -14.60 -2.67 -10.64
CA HIS A 377 -14.19 -1.47 -9.92
C HIS A 377 -14.05 -0.26 -10.84
N VAL A 378 -13.34 -0.35 -11.97
CA VAL A 378 -13.16 0.81 -12.86
C VAL A 378 -14.49 1.34 -13.41
N LYS A 379 -15.44 0.46 -13.74
CA LYS A 379 -16.75 0.87 -14.28
C LYS A 379 -17.73 1.32 -13.19
N GLY A 380 -17.76 0.64 -12.05
CA GLY A 380 -18.79 0.77 -11.03
C GLY A 380 -18.42 1.68 -9.85
N ASN A 381 -17.15 2.05 -9.70
CA ASN A 381 -16.66 2.77 -8.53
C ASN A 381 -16.11 4.16 -8.93
N ARG A 382 -16.69 5.19 -8.30
CA ARG A 382 -16.32 6.60 -8.54
C ARG A 382 -14.86 6.88 -8.21
N LEU A 383 -14.26 6.09 -7.31
CA LEU A 383 -12.84 6.19 -7.02
C LEU A 383 -11.99 5.99 -8.27
N PHE A 384 -12.42 5.23 -9.29
CA PHE A 384 -11.58 4.94 -10.45
C PHE A 384 -12.03 5.66 -11.73
N LYS A 385 -13.24 6.22 -11.75
CA LYS A 385 -13.91 6.72 -12.96
C LYS A 385 -13.12 7.85 -13.66
N GLU A 386 -12.48 8.74 -12.92
CA GLU A 386 -11.73 9.86 -13.50
C GLU A 386 -10.25 9.53 -13.83
N THR A 387 -9.65 8.47 -13.25
CA THR A 387 -8.25 8.09 -13.58
C THR A 387 -8.15 7.40 -14.94
N PHE A 388 -9.22 6.73 -15.37
CA PHE A 388 -9.17 5.77 -16.46
C PHE A 388 -10.12 6.07 -17.61
N ASP A 389 -10.61 7.31 -17.75
CA ASP A 389 -11.62 7.70 -18.73
C ASP A 389 -11.49 6.91 -20.04
N VAL A 390 -12.45 6.01 -20.17
CA VAL A 390 -12.44 4.89 -21.12
C VAL A 390 -12.98 5.45 -22.42
N GLY A 391 -12.10 5.64 -23.41
CA GLY A 391 -12.47 5.84 -24.81
C GLY A 391 -13.60 6.82 -25.07
N ALA A 392 -13.46 8.09 -24.66
CA ALA A 392 -14.07 9.19 -25.40
C ALA A 392 -12.94 9.89 -26.16
N ASP A 393 -12.76 9.55 -27.43
CA ASP A 393 -12.21 10.52 -28.36
C ASP A 393 -13.23 11.65 -28.42
N ASP A 394 -12.93 12.80 -27.80
CA ASP A 394 -13.49 14.06 -28.27
C ASP A 394 -12.82 15.28 -27.64
N LYS A 395 -12.59 16.25 -28.53
CA LYS A 395 -12.02 17.58 -28.36
C LYS A 395 -12.85 18.48 -27.41
N ALA A 396 -13.03 18.08 -26.16
CA ALA A 396 -13.66 18.92 -25.14
C ALA A 396 -12.62 19.40 -24.14
N THR A 397 -11.80 20.35 -24.56
CA THR A 397 -11.05 21.23 -23.65
C THR A 397 -12.06 21.96 -22.76
N LEU A 398 -12.28 21.44 -21.55
CA LEU A 398 -13.03 22.17 -20.51
C LEU A 398 -12.32 23.49 -20.26
N SER A 399 -12.94 24.58 -20.73
CA SER A 399 -12.40 25.93 -20.59
C SER A 399 -12.23 26.27 -19.11
N ILE A 400 -11.17 27.02 -18.81
CA ILE A 400 -10.76 27.45 -17.46
C ILE A 400 -11.93 28.13 -16.69
N ALA A 401 -12.86 28.75 -17.42
CA ALA A 401 -14.06 29.37 -16.87
C ALA A 401 -15.06 28.36 -16.27
N ARG A 402 -15.28 27.21 -16.92
CA ARG A 402 -16.16 26.16 -16.38
C ARG A 402 -15.57 25.48 -15.14
N ARG A 403 -14.24 25.36 -15.05
CA ARG A 403 -13.55 24.86 -13.84
C ARG A 403 -13.84 25.73 -12.60
N LYS A 404 -13.82 27.06 -12.76
CA LYS A 404 -14.12 28.00 -11.67
C LYS A 404 -15.58 27.96 -11.21
N VAL A 405 -16.52 27.69 -12.12
CA VAL A 405 -17.95 27.59 -11.79
C VAL A 405 -18.26 26.29 -11.05
N VAL A 406 -17.64 25.17 -11.45
CA VAL A 406 -17.76 23.89 -10.72
C VAL A 406 -17.14 24.00 -9.32
N LEU A 407 -15.97 24.64 -9.19
CA LEU A 407 -15.32 24.93 -7.91
C LEU A 407 -16.18 25.77 -6.96
N LYS A 408 -16.98 26.72 -7.47
CA LYS A 408 -17.89 27.55 -6.66
C LYS A 408 -19.19 26.84 -6.26
N ALA A 409 -19.66 25.87 -7.03
CA ALA A 409 -20.91 25.16 -6.75
C ALA A 409 -20.73 23.98 -5.78
N MET A 410 -19.50 23.55 -5.52
CA MET A 410 -19.20 22.32 -4.78
C MET A 410 -19.07 22.46 -3.26
N ASP A 411 -19.20 23.68 -2.70
CA ASP A 411 -18.99 24.05 -1.29
C ASP A 411 -19.99 23.45 -0.26
N LYS A 412 -20.35 22.17 -0.37
CA LYS A 412 -21.13 21.43 0.63
C LYS A 412 -20.59 20.01 0.86
N GLY A 413 -19.79 19.89 1.93
CA GLY A 413 -19.70 18.78 2.89
C GLY A 413 -19.37 17.35 2.42
N MET A 414 -18.20 16.83 2.84
CA MET A 414 -17.66 15.45 2.72
C MET A 414 -17.44 14.89 1.32
N LYS A 415 -18.43 14.95 0.43
CA LYS A 415 -18.34 14.41 -0.94
C LYS A 415 -17.28 15.14 -1.77
N MET A 416 -17.13 16.43 -1.51
CA MET A 416 -16.18 17.33 -2.17
C MET A 416 -14.72 17.07 -1.74
N ASN A 417 -14.45 16.61 -0.51
CA ASN A 417 -13.08 16.39 -0.05
C ASN A 417 -12.39 15.23 -0.78
N ARG A 418 -13.14 14.16 -1.08
CA ARG A 418 -12.63 13.04 -1.87
C ARG A 418 -12.38 13.46 -3.32
N GLU A 419 -13.32 14.16 -3.96
CA GLU A 419 -13.20 14.65 -5.35
C GLU A 419 -12.10 15.73 -5.51
N LEU A 420 -11.96 16.66 -4.55
CA LEU A 420 -10.88 17.66 -4.52
C LEU A 420 -9.51 17.02 -4.27
N SER A 421 -9.41 16.16 -3.26
CA SER A 421 -8.20 15.39 -2.99
C SER A 421 -7.81 14.64 -4.25
N TRP A 422 -8.77 13.95 -4.87
CA TRP A 422 -8.58 13.20 -6.09
C TRP A 422 -8.14 14.03 -7.31
N ALA A 423 -8.77 15.18 -7.57
CA ALA A 423 -8.36 16.09 -8.64
C ALA A 423 -6.93 16.62 -8.44
N VAL A 424 -6.54 16.81 -7.17
CA VAL A 424 -5.19 17.22 -6.75
C VAL A 424 -4.18 16.06 -6.91
N LYS A 425 -4.58 14.81 -6.65
CA LYS A 425 -3.78 13.60 -6.88
C LYS A 425 -3.51 13.33 -8.37
N ASN A 426 -4.40 13.76 -9.26
CA ASN A 426 -4.32 13.52 -10.70
C ASN A 426 -3.87 14.73 -11.55
N VAL A 427 -3.33 15.80 -10.93
CA VAL A 427 -2.85 17.01 -11.66
C VAL A 427 -1.80 16.65 -12.73
N TYR A 428 -1.02 15.61 -12.50
CA TYR A 428 0.01 15.11 -13.43
C TYR A 428 -0.54 14.12 -14.48
N CYS A 429 -1.79 13.66 -14.31
CA CYS A 429 -2.44 12.61 -15.10
C CYS A 429 -3.56 13.13 -16.02
N LEU A 430 -3.97 14.39 -15.88
CA LEU A 430 -4.80 15.04 -16.89
C LEU A 430 -3.94 15.38 -18.11
N PRO A 431 -4.45 15.24 -19.35
CA PRO A 431 -3.66 15.56 -20.54
C PRO A 431 -3.23 17.03 -20.48
N GLN A 432 -1.97 17.26 -20.08
CA GLN A 432 -1.25 18.42 -20.54
C GLN A 432 -1.19 18.30 -22.06
N GLY A 433 -1.47 19.41 -22.74
CA GLY A 433 -1.92 19.51 -24.12
C GLY A 433 -1.15 18.68 -25.15
N GLY A 434 -1.71 18.66 -26.35
CA GLY A 434 -1.21 17.91 -27.52
C GLY A 434 0.30 18.05 -27.77
N PRO A 435 0.83 17.25 -28.70
CA PRO A 435 2.28 17.15 -28.93
C PRO A 435 2.89 18.55 -29.03
N PRO A 436 4.08 18.79 -28.42
CA PRO A 436 4.75 20.07 -28.56
C PRO A 436 4.89 20.35 -30.05
N GLU A 437 4.26 21.42 -30.52
CA GLU A 437 4.47 21.90 -31.88
C GLU A 437 5.98 22.05 -32.07
N SER A 438 6.51 21.34 -33.05
CA SER A 438 7.92 20.99 -33.22
C SER A 438 8.83 22.17 -33.59
N ASN A 439 8.48 23.42 -33.26
CA ASN A 439 9.17 24.61 -33.75
C ASN A 439 9.45 25.70 -32.72
N LYS A 440 9.39 25.41 -31.42
CA LYS A 440 9.80 26.38 -30.38
C LYS A 440 10.70 25.74 -29.31
N PRO A 441 12.03 25.87 -29.42
CA PRO A 441 12.98 25.33 -28.42
C PRO A 441 12.83 25.97 -27.03
N ASP A 442 12.10 27.08 -26.91
CA ASP A 442 11.97 27.85 -25.66
C ASP A 442 10.97 27.28 -24.64
N GLN A 443 10.16 26.27 -25.01
CA GLN A 443 9.24 25.62 -24.08
C GLN A 443 9.84 24.43 -23.32
N LEU A 444 10.94 23.85 -23.82
CA LEU A 444 11.71 22.84 -23.08
C LEU A 444 12.54 23.45 -21.94
N LEU A 445 12.80 24.76 -21.99
CA LEU A 445 13.52 25.51 -20.94
C LEU A 445 12.64 25.88 -19.73
N LYS A 446 11.33 25.59 -19.76
CA LYS A 446 10.41 25.85 -18.63
C LYS A 446 10.14 24.65 -17.74
N LEU A 447 10.69 23.47 -18.07
CA LEU A 447 10.81 22.35 -17.15
C LEU A 447 12.11 22.48 -16.36
N GLY A 448 12.20 23.50 -15.50
CA GLY A 448 13.24 23.62 -14.46
C GLY A 448 14.67 23.28 -14.90
N TRP A 449 15.27 24.11 -15.77
CA TRP A 449 16.72 24.12 -15.99
C TRP A 449 17.24 25.55 -15.86
N HIS A 450 17.72 25.87 -14.66
CA HIS A 450 18.86 26.77 -14.43
C HIS A 450 19.69 26.21 -13.30
#